data_AF-A0A0S8AJZ3-F1
#
_entry.id   AF-A0A0S8AJZ3-F1
#
_cell.length_a   1.000
_cell.length_b   1.000
_cell.length_c   1.000
_cell.angle_alpha   90.00
_cell.angle_beta   90.00
_cell.angle_gamma   90.00
#
_symmetry.space_group_name_H-M   'P 1'
#
loop_
_entity.id
_entity.type
_entity.pdbx_description
1 polymer ?
#
loop_
_entity_poly.entity_id
_entity_poly.type
_entity_poly.pdbx_seq_one_letter_code
_entity_poly.pdbx_strand_id
1 'polypeptide(L)'
;NLETNAFETIPLRELLQRHGGDYPAARQLLVPVDDGHIRQPMGLSLDFSAHEYAVTFEGLISRTPFITQIRTLLTLFQQRMGVPVDIEFASDGEALYLLQCRPQGYGPEDTPTPIPRDLPKASILFTANRYVSNGRVPDISHIVYVDQQAYHGLTSSRAMREVGEVVGRLNRLLPKRQFVLMGPGRWGSRGDITLGVSVTYSQINNAAVLIEMAHQKGNYVPDLSFGTHFFQDLVEAGIRYLPLYPDDEDVLFNERFIQTAHNMLPELLPDVQHLTSTVRVIDVARETGGKVLRVLMNADLDEAVGVLSAPTAVPAAVPPRPTRTPPASVSDHWRWRLRMAEQIAATLDPDRFGVEALYLIGSTKNATAGPGSDLDLIVHFRGSPEQRAELRAWLEGWSLCLAELNYLRTGYRSLGLLDLHFVTDADIEEQTSYAAKIGAVTDPARPLPLKGTGVASTSSRS
;
A
#
# COMPACT_ATOMS: atom_id res chain seq x y z
N ASN A 1 18.05 23.07 27.72
CA ASN A 1 18.07 23.72 29.04
C ASN A 1 18.07 25.23 28.82
N LEU A 2 17.06 25.94 29.34
CA LEU A 2 16.88 27.37 29.10
C LEU A 2 17.93 28.23 29.84
N GLU A 3 18.50 27.70 30.92
CA GLU A 3 19.56 28.38 31.69
C GLU A 3 20.89 28.35 30.94
N THR A 4 21.22 27.21 30.33
CA THR A 4 22.47 27.01 29.58
C THR A 4 22.35 27.34 28.10
N ASN A 5 21.12 27.58 27.62
CA ASN A 5 20.77 27.76 26.20
C ASN A 5 21.36 26.67 25.29
N ALA A 6 21.44 25.44 25.80
CA ALA A 6 22.01 24.30 25.12
C ALA A 6 21.03 23.13 25.03
N PHE A 7 21.17 22.32 23.98
CA PHE A 7 20.52 21.01 23.89
C PHE A 7 21.24 20.06 24.84
N GLU A 8 20.52 19.59 25.85
CA GLU A 8 21.01 18.62 26.82
C GLU A 8 20.21 17.34 26.66
N THR A 9 20.90 16.20 26.66
CA THR A 9 20.27 14.88 26.66
C THR A 9 20.32 14.34 28.08
N ILE A 10 19.16 14.17 28.70
CA ILE A 10 19.02 13.62 30.04
C ILE A 10 18.32 12.26 29.98
N PRO A 11 18.72 11.28 30.81
CA PRO A 11 17.99 10.03 30.93
C PRO A 11 16.53 10.26 31.34
N LEU A 12 15.60 9.54 30.73
CA LEU A 12 14.17 9.65 31.04
C LEU A 12 13.87 9.46 32.53
N ARG A 13 14.53 8.49 33.18
CA ARG A 13 14.41 8.26 34.62
C ARG A 13 14.73 9.52 35.44
N GLU A 14 15.80 10.22 35.11
CA GLU A 14 16.20 11.45 35.81
C GLU A 14 15.14 12.55 35.62
N LEU A 15 14.63 12.71 34.39
CA LEU A 15 13.56 13.65 34.08
C LEU A 15 12.29 13.36 34.90
N LEU A 16 11.85 12.10 34.94
CA LEU A 16 10.62 11.72 35.65
C LEU A 16 10.77 11.80 37.17
N GLN A 17 11.94 11.49 37.71
CA GLN A 17 12.20 11.65 39.16
C GLN A 17 12.18 13.12 39.59
N ARG A 18 12.67 14.04 38.75
CA ARG A 18 12.71 15.48 39.08
C ARG A 18 11.40 16.20 38.78
N HIS A 19 10.74 15.85 37.67
CA HIS A 19 9.64 16.63 37.10
C HIS A 19 8.43 15.79 36.66
N GLY A 20 8.39 14.48 36.96
CA GLY A 20 7.32 13.60 36.49
C GLY A 20 5.93 14.04 36.93
N GLY A 21 5.81 14.57 38.16
CA GLY A 21 4.54 15.09 38.70
C GLY A 21 3.99 16.30 37.93
N ASP A 22 4.88 17.11 37.36
CA ASP A 22 4.55 18.31 36.59
C ASP A 22 4.48 18.01 35.08
N TYR A 23 4.83 16.78 34.66
CA TYR A 23 4.92 16.44 33.24
C TYR A 23 3.51 16.29 32.64
N PRO A 24 3.15 17.12 31.65
CA PRO A 24 1.80 17.14 31.10
C PRO A 24 1.47 15.81 30.43
N ALA A 25 0.23 15.36 30.59
CA ALA A 25 -0.29 14.13 29.99
C ALA A 25 0.57 12.87 30.23
N ALA A 26 1.37 12.81 31.31
CA ALA A 26 2.27 11.70 31.61
C ALA A 26 1.61 10.31 31.51
N ARG A 27 0.34 10.20 31.92
CA ARG A 27 -0.49 8.96 31.86
C ARG A 27 -0.83 8.49 30.45
N GLN A 28 -0.85 9.41 29.50
CA GLN A 28 -1.13 9.10 28.10
C GLN A 28 0.15 8.63 27.39
N LEU A 29 1.31 9.10 27.87
CA LEU A 29 2.61 8.90 27.24
C LEU A 29 3.41 7.75 27.85
N LEU A 30 3.27 7.52 29.15
CA LEU A 30 4.12 6.64 29.95
C LEU A 30 3.35 5.43 30.47
N VAL A 31 4.03 4.29 30.50
CA VAL A 31 3.53 3.05 31.09
C VAL A 31 4.58 2.49 32.05
N PRO A 32 4.19 2.09 33.28
CA PRO A 32 5.14 1.55 34.24
C PRO A 32 5.72 0.20 33.78
N VAL A 33 6.99 0.00 34.11
CA VAL A 33 7.77 -1.21 33.84
C VAL A 33 8.15 -1.82 35.18
N ASP A 34 7.66 -3.03 35.43
CA ASP A 34 7.96 -3.82 36.63
C ASP A 34 8.58 -5.14 36.18
N ASP A 35 9.73 -5.50 36.74
CA ASP A 35 10.45 -6.77 36.44
C ASP A 35 10.62 -7.05 34.94
N GLY A 36 10.83 -6.00 34.14
CA GLY A 36 10.98 -6.11 32.68
C GLY A 36 9.67 -6.25 31.91
N HIS A 37 8.52 -6.20 32.58
CA HIS A 37 7.21 -6.27 31.96
C HIS A 37 6.48 -4.91 32.02
N ILE A 38 5.88 -4.55 30.88
CA ILE A 38 5.02 -3.37 30.77
C ILE A 38 3.65 -3.71 31.36
N ARG A 39 3.17 -2.91 32.31
CA ARG A 39 1.84 -3.09 32.93
C ARG A 39 0.98 -1.85 32.76
N GLN A 40 -0.33 -2.04 32.63
CA GLN A 40 -1.26 -0.92 32.55
C GLN A 40 -1.23 -0.13 33.88
N PRO A 41 -1.12 1.21 33.85
CA PRO A 41 -1.07 2.00 35.07
C PRO A 41 -2.40 1.86 35.84
N MET A 42 -2.33 1.37 37.08
CA MET A 42 -3.46 1.25 38.00
C MET A 42 -3.52 2.47 38.94
N GLY A 43 -4.65 3.17 38.97
CA GLY A 43 -4.90 4.28 39.91
C GLY A 43 -4.83 5.70 39.32
N LEU A 44 -5.03 6.70 40.17
CA LEU A 44 -5.12 8.14 39.83
C LEU A 44 -3.79 8.91 39.93
N SER A 45 -2.71 8.30 40.43
CA SER A 45 -1.37 8.88 40.47
C SER A 45 -0.35 7.93 39.84
N LEU A 46 0.66 8.50 39.16
CA LEU A 46 1.86 7.77 38.76
C LEU A 46 2.92 8.04 39.82
N ASP A 47 3.51 6.99 40.38
CA ASP A 47 4.63 7.13 41.31
C ASP A 47 5.93 7.04 40.52
N PHE A 48 6.52 8.19 40.23
CA PHE A 48 7.78 8.33 39.50
C PHE A 48 9.02 8.02 40.34
N SER A 49 8.85 7.83 41.66
CA SER A 49 9.93 7.49 42.58
C SER A 49 10.09 5.98 42.77
N ALA A 50 8.98 5.23 42.71
CA ALA A 50 8.96 3.80 43.00
C ALA A 50 9.09 2.88 41.77
N HIS A 51 8.80 3.38 40.56
CA HIS A 51 8.72 2.54 39.36
C HIS A 51 9.56 3.08 38.20
N GLU A 52 10.01 2.18 37.32
CA GLU A 52 10.52 2.55 36.01
C GLU A 52 9.35 2.78 35.04
N TYR A 53 9.56 3.61 34.02
CA TYR A 53 8.56 3.93 33.01
C TYR A 53 9.16 3.86 31.62
N ALA A 54 8.38 3.34 30.68
CA ALA A 54 8.66 3.40 29.24
C ALA A 54 7.73 4.39 28.56
N VAL A 55 8.21 5.05 27.51
CA VAL A 55 7.40 5.92 26.65
C VAL A 55 6.77 5.05 25.57
N THR A 56 5.44 4.98 25.54
CA THR A 56 4.71 4.12 24.59
C THR A 56 3.56 4.82 23.86
N PHE A 57 3.09 5.98 24.36
CA PHE A 57 1.88 6.66 23.85
C PHE A 57 0.59 5.82 23.89
N GLU A 58 0.59 4.65 24.54
CA GLU A 58 -0.54 3.73 24.56
C GLU A 58 -1.81 4.39 25.12
N GLY A 59 -1.66 5.21 26.17
CA GLY A 59 -2.79 5.94 26.73
C GLY A 59 -3.35 6.99 25.78
N LEU A 60 -2.51 7.67 24.98
CA LEU A 60 -2.94 8.60 23.95
C LEU A 60 -3.69 7.87 22.82
N ILE A 61 -3.11 6.77 22.33
CA ILE A 61 -3.62 6.03 21.17
C ILE A 61 -4.94 5.31 21.51
N SER A 62 -4.99 4.61 22.63
CA SER A 62 -6.09 3.69 22.96
C SER A 62 -7.17 4.31 23.86
N ARG A 63 -6.86 5.37 24.62
CA ARG A 63 -7.79 5.96 25.61
C ARG A 63 -8.28 7.36 25.26
N THR A 64 -7.90 7.90 24.11
CA THR A 64 -8.35 9.23 23.66
C THR A 64 -8.89 9.16 22.23
N PRO A 65 -9.72 10.13 21.79
CA PRO A 65 -10.21 10.18 20.41
C PRO A 65 -9.12 10.61 19.41
N PHE A 66 -7.86 10.81 19.83
CA PHE A 66 -6.78 11.38 19.03
C PHE A 66 -6.62 10.71 17.65
N ILE A 67 -6.51 9.38 17.60
CA ILE A 67 -6.36 8.65 16.33
C ILE A 67 -7.57 8.87 15.40
N THR A 68 -8.78 8.89 15.97
CA THR A 68 -10.00 9.14 15.20
C THR A 68 -10.03 10.56 14.67
N GLN A 69 -9.60 11.54 15.46
CA GLN A 69 -9.51 12.95 15.06
C GLN A 69 -8.51 13.14 13.91
N ILE A 70 -7.29 12.59 14.03
CA ILE A 70 -6.27 12.67 12.97
C ILE A 70 -6.75 12.01 11.68
N ARG A 71 -7.36 10.81 11.77
CA ARG A 71 -7.93 10.13 10.60
C ARG A 71 -9.04 10.95 9.93
N THR A 72 -9.87 11.62 10.72
CA THR A 72 -10.95 12.47 10.21
C THR A 72 -10.39 13.67 9.46
N LEU A 73 -9.36 14.32 10.00
CA LEU A 73 -8.69 15.45 9.36
C LEU A 73 -8.03 15.05 8.04
N LEU A 74 -7.25 13.96 8.04
CA LEU A 74 -6.62 13.44 6.82
C LEU A 74 -7.66 13.12 5.73
N THR A 75 -8.76 12.45 6.11
CA THR A 75 -9.85 12.12 5.19
C THR A 75 -10.49 13.37 4.60
N LEU A 76 -10.80 14.36 5.46
CA LEU A 76 -11.39 15.62 5.04
C LEU A 76 -10.48 16.36 4.07
N PHE A 77 -9.20 16.53 4.41
CA PHE A 77 -8.25 17.25 3.57
C PHE A 77 -8.00 16.53 2.25
N GLN A 78 -7.85 15.21 2.24
CA GLN A 78 -7.74 14.42 1.02
C GLN A 78 -8.96 14.62 0.11
N GLN A 79 -10.17 14.59 0.66
CA GLN A 79 -11.41 14.81 -0.10
C GLN A 79 -11.49 16.22 -0.69
N ARG A 80 -11.05 17.23 0.05
CA ARG A 80 -11.09 18.64 -0.38
C ARG A 80 -10.01 18.98 -1.40
N MET A 81 -8.82 18.41 -1.23
CA MET A 81 -7.64 18.66 -2.08
C MET A 81 -7.63 17.76 -3.32
N GLY A 82 -8.36 16.65 -3.30
CA GLY A 82 -8.41 15.69 -4.40
C GLY A 82 -7.11 14.88 -4.56
N VAL A 83 -6.20 14.96 -3.60
CA VAL A 83 -4.95 14.22 -3.50
C VAL A 83 -4.67 13.92 -2.03
N PRO A 84 -4.01 12.81 -1.70
CA PRO A 84 -3.48 12.58 -0.36
C PRO A 84 -2.61 13.71 0.15
N VAL A 85 -2.67 13.91 1.46
CA VAL A 85 -2.03 15.03 2.16
C VAL A 85 -1.17 14.52 3.30
N ASP A 86 -0.13 15.28 3.59
CA ASP A 86 0.67 15.18 4.81
C ASP A 86 0.28 16.33 5.75
N ILE A 87 0.26 16.06 7.07
CA ILE A 87 -0.05 17.07 8.08
C ILE A 87 1.02 17.08 9.18
N GLU A 88 1.43 18.28 9.59
CA GLU A 88 2.18 18.48 10.83
C GLU A 88 1.26 19.12 11.86
N PHE A 89 1.33 18.64 13.10
CA PHE A 89 0.46 19.10 14.16
C PHE A 89 1.20 19.21 15.49
N ALA A 90 0.65 20.02 16.40
CA ALA A 90 1.01 20.07 17.81
C ALA A 90 -0.26 19.89 18.65
N SER A 91 -0.10 19.46 19.91
CA SER A 91 -1.18 19.41 20.87
C SER A 91 -0.67 19.76 22.26
N ASP A 92 -1.49 20.46 23.03
CA ASP A 92 -1.28 20.71 24.46
C ASP A 92 -2.07 19.74 25.35
N GLY A 93 -2.78 18.77 24.74
CA GLY A 93 -3.65 17.80 25.41
C GLY A 93 -5.13 18.20 25.45
N GLU A 94 -5.47 19.47 25.21
CA GLU A 94 -6.85 19.96 25.10
C GLU A 94 -7.21 20.33 23.67
N ALA A 95 -6.31 21.04 23.00
CA ALA A 95 -6.42 21.49 21.63
C ALA A 95 -5.43 20.76 20.71
N LEU A 96 -5.84 20.62 19.45
CA LEU A 96 -4.99 20.17 18.35
C LEU A 96 -4.74 21.35 17.42
N TYR A 97 -3.47 21.68 17.22
CA TYR A 97 -3.01 22.76 16.36
C TYR A 97 -2.47 22.15 15.07
N LEU A 98 -3.11 22.47 13.93
CA LEU A 98 -2.57 22.11 12.62
C LEU A 98 -1.47 23.12 12.27
N LEU A 99 -0.23 22.65 12.24
CA LEU A 99 0.93 23.48 11.90
C LEU A 99 1.14 23.55 10.39
N GLN A 100 0.87 22.44 9.70
CA GLN A 100 1.07 22.32 8.27
C GLN A 100 0.11 21.30 7.65
N CYS A 101 -0.30 21.57 6.42
CA CYS A 101 -1.00 20.60 5.56
C CYS A 101 -0.44 20.76 4.15
N ARG A 102 0.19 19.72 3.61
CA ARG A 102 0.82 19.72 2.28
C ARG A 102 0.16 18.65 1.42
N PRO A 103 -0.23 18.94 0.16
CA PRO A 103 -0.56 17.88 -0.77
C PRO A 103 0.70 17.03 -1.02
N GLN A 104 0.56 15.71 -0.95
CA GLN A 104 1.61 14.81 -1.39
C GLN A 104 1.61 14.81 -2.92
N GLY A 105 2.79 14.94 -3.52
CA GLY A 105 2.92 14.96 -4.97
C GLY A 105 2.46 13.65 -5.58
N TYR A 106 1.50 13.71 -6.50
CA TYR A 106 1.11 12.58 -7.35
C TYR A 106 1.70 12.77 -8.73
N GLY A 107 2.61 11.88 -9.10
CA GLY A 107 3.09 11.73 -10.47
C GLY A 107 2.25 10.72 -11.26
N PRO A 108 2.32 10.72 -12.60
CA PRO A 108 1.81 9.63 -13.44
C PRO A 108 2.39 8.27 -13.06
N GLU A 109 3.56 8.27 -12.42
CA GLU A 109 4.29 7.10 -11.96
C GLU A 109 3.70 6.45 -10.70
N ASP A 110 2.67 7.03 -10.07
CA ASP A 110 2.04 6.52 -8.84
C ASP A 110 0.74 5.74 -9.12
N THR A 111 0.57 5.26 -10.35
CA THR A 111 -0.54 4.35 -10.73
C THR A 111 -0.26 2.92 -10.26
N PRO A 112 -1.30 2.15 -9.86
CA PRO A 112 -1.16 0.74 -9.56
C PRO A 112 -0.64 -0.02 -10.78
N THR A 113 0.41 -0.81 -10.57
CA THR A 113 0.95 -1.66 -11.63
C THR A 113 0.21 -2.99 -11.63
N PRO A 114 -0.32 -3.47 -12.78
CA PRO A 114 -0.93 -4.78 -12.85
C PRO A 114 0.08 -5.88 -12.46
N ILE A 115 -0.34 -6.79 -11.59
CA ILE A 115 0.45 -7.96 -11.18
C ILE A 115 -0.19 -9.20 -11.81
N PRO A 116 0.42 -9.77 -12.88
CA PRO A 116 -0.11 -10.98 -13.50
C PRO A 116 -0.21 -12.13 -12.49
N ARG A 117 -1.29 -12.90 -12.54
CA ARG A 117 -1.53 -14.01 -11.61
C ARG A 117 -0.90 -15.33 -12.04
N ASP A 118 -0.44 -15.39 -13.28
CA ASP A 118 0.18 -16.54 -13.94
C ASP A 118 1.73 -16.48 -13.96
N LEU A 119 2.33 -15.71 -13.05
CA LEU A 119 3.79 -15.60 -12.96
C LEU A 119 4.43 -16.95 -12.55
N PRO A 120 5.45 -17.44 -13.29
CA PRO A 120 6.15 -18.66 -12.90
C PRO A 120 6.86 -18.47 -11.55
N LYS A 121 6.57 -19.31 -10.56
CA LYS A 121 7.18 -19.22 -9.21
C LYS A 121 8.71 -19.17 -9.24
N ALA A 122 9.35 -19.91 -10.15
CA ALA A 122 10.81 -19.92 -10.32
C ALA A 122 11.42 -18.57 -10.78
N SER A 123 10.59 -17.66 -11.31
CA SER A 123 11.02 -16.32 -11.72
C SER A 123 10.81 -15.26 -10.62
N ILE A 124 10.11 -15.61 -9.55
CA ILE A 124 9.81 -14.68 -8.45
C ILE A 124 11.02 -14.63 -7.51
N LEU A 125 11.51 -13.42 -7.26
CA LEU A 125 12.54 -13.12 -6.27
C LEU A 125 11.90 -12.87 -4.89
N PHE A 126 10.82 -12.07 -4.85
CA PHE A 126 10.06 -11.84 -3.63
C PHE A 126 8.59 -11.49 -3.90
N THR A 127 7.73 -11.69 -2.91
CA THR A 127 6.37 -11.11 -2.84
C THR A 127 6.19 -10.29 -1.57
N ALA A 128 5.30 -9.30 -1.57
CA ALA A 128 4.88 -8.57 -0.38
C ALA A 128 3.37 -8.40 -0.42
N ASN A 129 2.72 -8.41 0.74
CA ASN A 129 1.26 -8.43 0.88
C ASN A 129 0.73 -7.45 1.95
N ARG A 130 1.55 -6.45 2.33
CA ARG A 130 1.14 -5.42 3.29
C ARG A 130 1.91 -4.12 3.11
N TYR A 131 1.21 -3.01 3.36
CA TYR A 131 1.76 -1.66 3.36
C TYR A 131 2.46 -1.29 2.04
N VAL A 132 1.93 -1.79 0.92
CA VAL A 132 2.46 -1.55 -0.42
C VAL A 132 1.96 -0.21 -0.93
N SER A 133 2.88 0.60 -1.45
CA SER A 133 2.57 1.85 -2.14
C SER A 133 2.49 1.64 -3.66
N ASN A 134 1.74 2.50 -4.36
CA ASN A 134 1.78 2.49 -5.82
C ASN A 134 3.09 3.11 -6.31
N GLY A 135 3.57 2.64 -7.45
CA GLY A 135 4.79 3.18 -8.01
C GLY A 135 5.30 2.35 -9.17
N ARG A 136 5.57 2.99 -10.30
CA ARG A 136 6.42 2.38 -11.32
C ARG A 136 7.85 2.33 -10.82
N VAL A 137 8.47 1.18 -11.01
CA VAL A 137 9.89 0.95 -10.75
C VAL A 137 10.57 0.68 -12.10
N PRO A 138 11.67 1.39 -12.45
CA PRO A 138 12.46 1.06 -13.63
C PRO A 138 13.05 -0.35 -13.57
N ASP A 139 13.46 -0.89 -14.71
CA ASP A 139 14.15 -2.20 -14.75
C ASP A 139 15.41 -2.17 -13.87
N ILE A 140 15.49 -3.10 -12.92
CA ILE A 140 16.56 -3.19 -11.94
C ILE A 140 17.67 -4.11 -12.47
N SER A 141 18.86 -3.54 -12.57
CA SER A 141 20.08 -4.22 -12.99
C SER A 141 20.88 -4.78 -11.81
N HIS A 142 20.83 -4.14 -10.64
CA HIS A 142 21.63 -4.54 -9.47
C HIS A 142 20.80 -4.65 -8.19
N ILE A 143 21.17 -5.60 -7.34
CA ILE A 143 20.62 -5.75 -5.99
C ILE A 143 21.76 -5.53 -5.00
N VAL A 144 21.61 -4.54 -4.12
CA VAL A 144 22.47 -4.38 -2.94
C VAL A 144 21.73 -4.96 -1.76
N TYR A 145 22.18 -6.11 -1.29
CA TYR A 145 21.58 -6.85 -0.19
C TYR A 145 22.47 -6.78 1.05
N VAL A 146 21.92 -6.34 2.17
CA VAL A 146 22.58 -6.43 3.48
C VAL A 146 21.95 -7.61 4.23
N ASP A 147 22.76 -8.62 4.53
CA ASP A 147 22.32 -9.82 5.23
C ASP A 147 22.03 -9.50 6.71
N GLN A 148 20.81 -9.80 7.16
CA GLN A 148 20.38 -9.47 8.52
C GLN A 148 21.19 -10.21 9.58
N GLN A 149 21.43 -11.51 9.41
CA GLN A 149 22.13 -12.32 10.41
C GLN A 149 23.60 -11.91 10.52
N ALA A 150 24.27 -11.72 9.39
CA ALA A 150 25.65 -11.26 9.33
C ALA A 150 25.80 -9.82 9.83
N TYR A 151 24.81 -8.94 9.59
CA TYR A 151 24.81 -7.57 10.10
C TYR A 151 24.71 -7.54 11.63
N HIS A 152 23.79 -8.32 12.21
CA HIS A 152 23.69 -8.44 13.68
C HIS A 152 24.90 -9.15 14.31
N GLY A 153 25.59 -10.00 13.55
CA GLY A 153 26.84 -10.63 13.99
C GLY A 153 28.03 -9.67 14.08
N LEU A 154 27.93 -8.45 13.56
CA LEU A 154 28.98 -7.44 13.68
C LEU A 154 29.11 -6.98 15.13
N THR A 155 30.24 -7.30 15.76
CA THR A 155 30.49 -7.06 17.19
C THR A 155 30.79 -5.60 17.55
N SER A 156 30.96 -4.70 16.57
CA SER A 156 31.29 -3.30 16.82
C SER A 156 30.40 -2.33 16.04
N SER A 157 29.99 -1.26 16.72
CA SER A 157 29.27 -0.14 16.12
C SER A 157 30.04 0.52 14.96
N ARG A 158 31.39 0.44 14.97
CA ARG A 158 32.24 0.88 13.88
C ARG A 158 32.01 0.07 12.61
N ALA A 159 32.00 -1.27 12.70
CA ALA A 159 31.74 -2.14 11.56
C ALA A 159 30.31 -1.93 11.00
N MET A 160 29.32 -1.73 11.88
CA MET A 160 27.95 -1.44 11.46
C MET A 160 27.81 -0.11 10.72
N ARG A 161 28.59 0.91 11.11
CA ARG A 161 28.68 2.20 10.38
C ARG A 161 29.40 2.04 9.04
N GLU A 162 30.45 1.23 9.00
CA GLU A 162 31.19 0.93 7.76
C GLU A 162 30.26 0.33 6.69
N VAL A 163 29.30 -0.51 7.06
CA VAL A 163 28.26 -1.00 6.14
C VAL A 163 27.46 0.15 5.52
N GLY A 164 27.05 1.15 6.31
CA GLY A 164 26.37 2.34 5.80
C GLY A 164 27.25 3.18 4.87
N GLU A 165 28.55 3.28 5.16
CA GLU A 165 29.53 3.94 4.28
C GLU A 165 29.70 3.18 2.95
N VAL A 166 29.75 1.84 3.00
CA VAL A 166 29.77 0.98 1.81
C VAL A 166 28.52 1.17 0.96
N VAL A 167 27.34 1.16 1.57
CA VAL A 167 26.07 1.47 0.88
C VAL A 167 26.15 2.84 0.19
N GLY A 168 26.65 3.87 0.89
CA GLY A 168 26.83 5.20 0.31
C GLY A 168 27.83 5.26 -0.85
N ARG A 169 28.88 4.43 -0.83
CA ARG A 169 29.82 4.28 -1.95
C ARG A 169 29.16 3.59 -3.13
N LEU A 170 28.44 2.49 -2.90
CA LEU A 170 27.69 1.77 -3.93
C LEU A 170 26.62 2.65 -4.59
N ASN A 171 25.91 3.46 -3.81
CA ASN A 171 24.94 4.44 -4.31
C ASN A 171 25.54 5.45 -5.31
N ARG A 172 26.84 5.75 -5.21
CA ARG A 172 27.55 6.61 -6.17
C ARG A 172 28.07 5.86 -7.39
N LEU A 173 28.38 4.57 -7.24
CA LEU A 173 28.98 3.75 -8.29
C LEU A 173 27.94 3.09 -9.21
N LEU A 174 26.82 2.65 -8.66
CA LEU A 174 25.80 1.91 -9.39
C LEU A 174 24.97 2.82 -10.31
N PRO A 175 24.42 2.30 -11.41
CA PRO A 175 23.62 3.09 -12.34
C PRO A 175 22.38 3.66 -11.65
N LYS A 176 22.22 4.99 -11.75
CA LYS A 176 21.12 5.73 -11.11
C LYS A 176 19.76 5.13 -11.50
N ARG A 177 18.93 4.83 -10.50
CA ARG A 177 17.59 4.24 -10.62
C ARG A 177 17.54 2.88 -11.32
N GLN A 178 18.61 2.11 -11.25
CA GLN A 178 18.63 0.73 -11.75
C GLN A 178 19.14 -0.26 -10.69
N PHE A 179 19.08 0.11 -9.41
CA PHE A 179 19.41 -0.80 -8.32
C PHE A 179 18.42 -0.67 -7.16
N VAL A 180 18.27 -1.77 -6.41
CA VAL A 180 17.52 -1.80 -5.16
C VAL A 180 18.46 -1.91 -3.97
N LEU A 181 18.09 -1.25 -2.89
CA LEU A 181 18.69 -1.43 -1.57
C LEU A 181 17.75 -2.33 -0.78
N MET A 182 18.25 -3.45 -0.28
CA MET A 182 17.46 -4.44 0.45
C MET A 182 18.23 -4.85 1.71
N GLY A 183 17.61 -4.80 2.89
CA GLY A 183 18.33 -5.16 4.11
C GLY A 183 17.54 -4.98 5.40
N PRO A 184 18.17 -5.22 6.56
CA PRO A 184 17.47 -5.35 7.83
C PRO A 184 16.91 -4.02 8.33
N GLY A 185 15.67 -4.10 8.82
CA GLY A 185 15.06 -3.11 9.69
C GLY A 185 15.11 -1.68 9.15
N ARG A 186 15.43 -0.74 10.03
CA ARG A 186 15.25 0.70 9.82
C ARG A 186 16.45 1.39 9.17
N TRP A 187 16.31 1.78 7.91
CA TRP A 187 17.32 2.55 7.20
C TRP A 187 17.17 4.04 7.53
N GLY A 188 18.23 4.64 8.07
CA GLY A 188 18.20 6.05 8.49
C GLY A 188 18.21 6.28 10.00
N SER A 189 18.24 5.22 10.79
CA SER A 189 18.28 5.33 12.25
C SER A 189 19.55 6.08 12.70
N ARG A 190 19.35 7.25 13.33
CA ARG A 190 20.40 7.99 14.06
C ARG A 190 20.63 7.45 15.48
N GLY A 191 19.70 6.63 15.97
CA GLY A 191 19.72 6.03 17.31
C GLY A 191 20.37 4.64 17.31
N ASP A 192 19.59 3.63 17.68
CA ASP A 192 20.06 2.25 17.79
C ASP A 192 20.36 1.64 16.40
N ILE A 193 21.63 1.67 16.00
CA ILE A 193 22.16 1.09 14.76
C ILE A 193 21.97 -0.43 14.69
N THR A 194 21.63 -1.09 15.81
CA THR A 194 21.34 -2.53 15.77
C THR A 194 19.97 -2.84 15.15
N LEU A 195 19.09 -1.84 15.04
CA LEU A 195 17.75 -1.98 14.46
C LEU A 195 17.70 -1.82 12.93
N GLY A 196 18.82 -1.51 12.27
CA GLY A 196 18.89 -1.40 10.82
C GLY A 196 20.14 -0.68 10.31
N VAL A 197 20.19 -0.39 9.02
CA VAL A 197 21.40 0.20 8.41
C VAL A 197 21.45 1.71 8.63
N SER A 198 22.51 2.18 9.31
CA SER A 198 22.71 3.62 9.52
C SER A 198 23.21 4.31 8.25
N VAL A 199 22.30 5.01 7.58
CA VAL A 199 22.56 5.79 6.36
C VAL A 199 21.92 7.17 6.47
N THR A 200 22.38 8.09 5.65
CA THR A 200 21.71 9.37 5.38
C THR A 200 21.02 9.30 4.02
N TYR A 201 20.06 10.18 3.77
CA TYR A 201 19.39 10.25 2.47
C TYR A 201 20.39 10.36 1.29
N SER A 202 21.46 11.15 1.43
CA SER A 202 22.48 11.30 0.38
C SER A 202 23.25 10.01 0.06
N GLN A 203 23.22 9.02 0.96
CA GLN A 203 23.82 7.71 0.77
C GLN A 203 22.90 6.71 0.06
N ILE A 204 21.62 7.05 -0.18
CA ILE A 204 20.63 6.16 -0.81
C ILE A 204 19.85 6.79 -1.97
N ASN A 205 20.09 8.07 -2.27
CA ASN A 205 19.29 8.89 -3.18
C ASN A 205 19.29 8.47 -4.67
N ASN A 206 20.19 7.58 -5.09
CA ASN A 206 20.24 7.05 -6.46
C ASN A 206 19.54 5.69 -6.61
N ALA A 207 19.09 5.06 -5.51
CA ALA A 207 18.37 3.80 -5.56
C ALA A 207 17.01 3.96 -6.25
N ALA A 208 16.53 2.90 -6.89
CA ALA A 208 15.17 2.85 -7.42
C ALA A 208 14.15 2.47 -6.33
N VAL A 209 14.53 1.52 -5.47
CA VAL A 209 13.69 1.02 -4.38
C VAL A 209 14.54 0.82 -3.12
N LEU A 210 13.99 1.20 -1.97
CA LEU A 210 14.46 0.84 -0.65
C LEU A 210 13.50 -0.22 -0.07
N ILE A 211 14.04 -1.41 0.20
CA ILE A 211 13.32 -2.55 0.74
C ILE A 211 13.81 -2.82 2.16
N GLU A 212 12.98 -2.50 3.13
CA GLU A 212 13.24 -2.82 4.53
C GLU A 212 12.71 -4.21 4.85
N MET A 213 13.57 -5.06 5.39
CA MET A 213 13.25 -6.45 5.71
C MET A 213 13.13 -6.65 7.21
N ALA A 214 12.04 -7.28 7.64
CA ALA A 214 11.85 -7.72 9.01
C ALA A 214 11.80 -9.25 9.04
N HIS A 215 12.89 -9.86 9.50
CA HIS A 215 12.88 -11.27 9.87
C HIS A 215 12.39 -11.46 11.32
N GLN A 216 11.60 -12.51 11.54
CA GLN A 216 11.09 -12.94 12.83
C GLN A 216 12.23 -13.52 13.67
N LYS A 217 12.39 -13.00 14.89
CA LYS A 217 13.36 -13.49 15.89
C LYS A 217 12.58 -14.04 17.09
N GLY A 218 12.37 -15.35 17.12
CA GLY A 218 11.52 -15.99 18.12
C GLY A 218 10.07 -15.53 17.95
N ASN A 219 9.47 -14.92 18.98
CA ASN A 219 8.11 -14.37 18.91
C ASN A 219 8.06 -12.88 18.55
N TYR A 220 9.20 -12.27 18.17
CA TYR A 220 9.30 -10.84 17.91
C TYR A 220 9.63 -10.56 16.45
N VAL A 221 8.84 -9.70 15.80
CA VAL A 221 9.12 -9.14 14.47
C VAL A 221 9.56 -7.69 14.67
N PRO A 222 10.75 -7.28 14.19
CA PRO A 222 11.20 -5.90 14.30
C PRO A 222 10.26 -4.92 13.59
N ASP A 223 9.98 -3.79 14.22
CA ASP A 223 9.23 -2.70 13.61
C ASP A 223 10.07 -1.98 12.55
N LEU A 224 9.55 -1.92 11.33
CA LEU A 224 10.14 -1.19 10.21
C LEU A 224 9.93 0.33 10.36
N SER A 225 10.75 1.12 9.67
CA SER A 225 10.69 2.58 9.73
C SER A 225 9.61 3.15 8.83
N PHE A 226 9.13 2.37 7.85
CA PHE A 226 8.23 2.83 6.79
C PHE A 226 8.82 3.98 5.96
N GLY A 227 10.15 4.09 5.93
CA GLY A 227 10.86 5.18 5.27
C GLY A 227 10.64 6.55 5.93
N THR A 228 9.98 6.62 7.09
CA THR A 228 9.57 7.88 7.76
C THR A 228 10.74 8.83 8.02
N HIS A 229 11.94 8.30 8.23
CA HIS A 229 13.15 9.11 8.41
C HIS A 229 13.49 10.02 7.22
N PHE A 230 13.08 9.64 6.02
CA PHE A 230 13.34 10.37 4.77
C PHE A 230 12.10 10.40 3.86
N PHE A 231 10.90 10.22 4.41
CA PHE A 231 9.72 9.87 3.59
C PHE A 231 9.44 10.91 2.50
N GLN A 232 9.47 12.19 2.87
CA GLN A 232 9.31 13.29 1.91
C GLN A 232 10.41 13.25 0.84
N ASP A 233 11.68 13.05 1.22
CA ASP A 233 12.78 12.93 0.27
C ASP A 233 12.64 11.73 -0.69
N LEU A 234 12.18 10.58 -0.18
CA LEU A 234 11.95 9.37 -1.00
C LEU A 234 10.84 9.61 -2.02
N VAL A 235 9.72 10.17 -1.57
CA VAL A 235 8.57 10.50 -2.44
C VAL A 235 8.97 11.51 -3.50
N GLU A 236 9.60 12.63 -3.13
CA GLU A 236 10.02 13.68 -4.06
C GLU A 236 11.05 13.19 -5.08
N ALA A 237 11.96 12.32 -4.64
CA ALA A 237 12.97 11.75 -5.52
C ALA A 237 12.45 10.56 -6.33
N GLY A 238 11.22 10.08 -6.11
CA GLY A 238 10.67 8.89 -6.77
C GLY A 238 11.40 7.60 -6.41
N ILE A 239 11.96 7.51 -5.20
CA ILE A 239 12.54 6.27 -4.66
C ILE A 239 11.39 5.50 -4.01
N ARG A 240 11.10 4.29 -4.49
CA ARG A 240 10.00 3.50 -3.94
C ARG A 240 10.41 2.88 -2.62
N TYR A 241 9.46 2.84 -1.68
CA TYR A 241 9.63 2.18 -0.40
C TYR A 241 8.78 0.92 -0.37
N LEU A 242 9.36 -0.20 0.05
CA LEU A 242 8.64 -1.47 0.19
C LEU A 242 9.06 -2.18 1.49
N PRO A 243 8.13 -2.38 2.44
CA PRO A 243 8.39 -3.27 3.55
C PRO A 243 8.24 -4.73 3.10
N LEU A 244 9.15 -5.59 3.54
CA LEU A 244 9.16 -7.02 3.22
C LEU A 244 9.25 -7.84 4.51
N TYR A 245 8.41 -8.86 4.63
CA TYR A 245 8.34 -9.78 5.78
C TYR A 245 8.57 -11.21 5.28
N PRO A 246 9.83 -11.62 5.08
CA PRO A 246 10.16 -12.87 4.39
C PRO A 246 9.67 -14.14 5.08
N ASP A 247 9.45 -14.07 6.39
CA ASP A 247 9.11 -15.22 7.23
C ASP A 247 7.59 -15.45 7.36
N ASP A 248 6.77 -14.60 6.73
CA ASP A 248 5.32 -14.81 6.67
C ASP A 248 4.96 -15.94 5.69
N GLU A 249 3.99 -16.79 6.04
CA GLU A 249 3.65 -18.01 5.28
C GLU A 249 3.26 -17.73 3.80
N ASP A 250 2.63 -16.59 3.54
CA ASP A 250 2.17 -16.18 2.20
C ASP A 250 3.19 -15.32 1.43
N VAL A 251 4.39 -15.13 1.98
CA VAL A 251 5.47 -14.37 1.36
C VAL A 251 6.50 -15.33 0.75
N LEU A 252 6.80 -15.13 -0.53
CA LEU A 252 7.92 -15.79 -1.17
C LEU A 252 9.14 -14.88 -1.04
N PHE A 253 10.27 -15.46 -0.64
CA PHE A 253 11.58 -14.81 -0.71
C PHE A 253 12.61 -15.82 -1.18
N ASN A 254 13.19 -15.61 -2.36
CA ASN A 254 14.16 -16.51 -2.96
C ASN A 254 15.56 -16.24 -2.39
N GLU A 255 15.71 -16.58 -1.11
CA GLU A 255 16.96 -16.43 -0.37
C GLU A 255 18.11 -17.19 -1.04
N ARG A 256 17.82 -18.37 -1.61
CA ARG A 256 18.81 -19.16 -2.35
C ARG A 256 19.42 -18.38 -3.50
N PHE A 257 18.63 -17.64 -4.29
CA PHE A 257 19.17 -16.80 -5.35
C PHE A 257 20.14 -15.74 -4.79
N ILE A 258 19.74 -15.03 -3.73
CA ILE A 258 20.55 -13.97 -3.11
C ILE A 258 21.87 -14.52 -2.54
N GLN A 259 21.82 -15.66 -1.85
CA GLN A 259 22.99 -16.26 -1.20
C GLN A 259 23.95 -16.95 -2.16
N THR A 260 23.45 -17.52 -3.27
CA THR A 260 24.28 -18.25 -4.24
C THR A 260 24.80 -17.38 -5.37
N ALA A 261 24.14 -16.25 -5.64
CA ALA A 261 24.58 -15.28 -6.64
C ALA A 261 26.01 -14.77 -6.38
N HIS A 262 26.73 -14.52 -7.48
CA HIS A 262 28.06 -13.92 -7.43
C HIS A 262 28.03 -12.56 -6.74
N ASN A 263 28.85 -12.38 -5.70
CA ASN A 263 28.97 -11.10 -5.01
C ASN A 263 30.04 -10.24 -5.68
N MET A 264 29.62 -9.15 -6.32
CA MET A 264 30.50 -8.18 -6.99
C MET A 264 31.13 -7.16 -6.06
N LEU A 265 30.79 -7.16 -4.76
CA LEU A 265 31.38 -6.22 -3.80
C LEU A 265 32.92 -6.18 -3.86
N PRO A 266 33.66 -7.31 -3.89
CA PRO A 266 35.12 -7.29 -3.95
C PRO A 266 35.68 -6.72 -5.26
N GLU A 267 34.93 -6.81 -6.36
CA GLU A 267 35.31 -6.25 -7.66
C GLU A 267 35.12 -4.72 -7.68
N LEU A 268 34.03 -4.24 -7.09
CA LEU A 268 33.67 -2.82 -7.06
C LEU A 268 34.45 -2.05 -5.99
N LEU A 269 34.59 -2.62 -4.80
CA LEU A 269 35.21 -2.02 -3.62
C LEU A 269 36.19 -3.01 -2.96
N PRO A 270 37.39 -3.20 -3.51
CA PRO A 270 38.34 -4.21 -3.01
C PRO A 270 38.80 -3.98 -1.56
N ASP A 271 38.81 -2.73 -1.10
CA ASP A 271 39.24 -2.32 0.23
C ASP A 271 38.28 -2.73 1.36
N VAL A 272 37.04 -3.12 1.04
CA VAL A 272 36.02 -3.56 2.01
C VAL A 272 35.63 -5.03 1.82
N GLN A 273 36.52 -5.83 1.23
CA GLN A 273 36.27 -7.26 0.99
C GLN A 273 35.93 -8.04 2.27
N HIS A 274 36.38 -7.59 3.44
CA HIS A 274 36.01 -8.21 4.73
C HIS A 274 34.50 -8.16 5.02
N LEU A 275 33.74 -7.29 4.37
CA LEU A 275 32.28 -7.18 4.50
C LEU A 275 31.49 -8.03 3.50
N THR A 276 32.14 -8.87 2.68
CA THR A 276 31.49 -9.71 1.65
C THR A 276 30.47 -10.70 2.22
N SER A 277 30.61 -11.08 3.50
CA SER A 277 29.62 -11.90 4.21
C SER A 277 28.37 -11.13 4.64
N THR A 278 28.46 -9.81 4.73
CA THR A 278 27.39 -8.93 5.24
C THR A 278 26.71 -8.13 4.11
N VAL A 279 27.48 -7.65 3.14
CA VAL A 279 26.97 -6.87 2.01
C VAL A 279 27.22 -7.63 0.72
N ARG A 280 26.15 -7.85 -0.04
CA ARG A 280 26.19 -8.48 -1.35
C ARG A 280 25.73 -7.50 -2.43
N VAL A 281 26.49 -7.45 -3.53
CA VAL A 281 26.12 -6.71 -4.73
C VAL A 281 25.95 -7.72 -5.86
N ILE A 282 24.74 -7.85 -6.36
CA ILE A 282 24.37 -8.84 -7.37
C ILE A 282 24.04 -8.12 -8.68
N ASP A 283 24.72 -8.47 -9.77
CA ASP A 283 24.31 -8.12 -11.13
C ASP A 283 23.27 -9.12 -11.62
N VAL A 284 22.04 -8.64 -11.75
CA VAL A 284 20.90 -9.48 -12.11
C VAL A 284 21.08 -10.07 -13.51
N ALA A 285 21.61 -9.30 -14.46
CA ALA A 285 21.79 -9.76 -15.84
C ALA A 285 22.82 -10.89 -15.92
N ARG A 286 23.93 -10.76 -15.19
CA ARG A 286 24.97 -11.79 -15.11
C ARG A 286 24.44 -13.12 -14.56
N GLU A 287 23.66 -13.06 -13.48
CA GLU A 287 23.15 -14.26 -12.81
C GLU A 287 21.98 -14.95 -13.52
N THR A 288 21.28 -14.23 -14.40
CA THR A 288 20.02 -14.69 -15.00
C THR A 288 20.06 -14.85 -16.52
N GLY A 289 21.22 -14.66 -17.14
CA GLY A 289 21.39 -14.74 -18.59
C GLY A 289 20.77 -13.56 -19.35
N GLY A 290 20.90 -12.35 -18.81
CA GLY A 290 20.47 -11.11 -19.44
C GLY A 290 19.07 -10.62 -19.05
N LYS A 291 18.45 -11.18 -18.00
CA LYS A 291 17.19 -10.65 -17.45
C LYS A 291 17.45 -9.47 -16.52
N VAL A 292 16.36 -8.79 -16.17
CA VAL A 292 16.31 -7.72 -15.16
C VAL A 292 15.31 -8.09 -14.07
N LEU A 293 15.47 -7.47 -12.90
CA LEU A 293 14.45 -7.54 -11.86
C LEU A 293 13.42 -6.44 -12.12
N ARG A 294 12.16 -6.82 -12.27
CA ARG A 294 11.02 -5.89 -12.30
C ARG A 294 10.29 -5.95 -10.97
N VAL A 295 10.05 -4.80 -10.37
CA VAL A 295 9.29 -4.67 -9.13
C VAL A 295 7.93 -4.10 -9.49
N LEU A 296 6.90 -4.94 -9.41
CA LEU A 296 5.51 -4.56 -9.67
C LEU A 296 4.85 -4.25 -8.33
N MET A 297 4.33 -3.03 -8.16
CA MET A 297 3.72 -2.59 -6.90
C MET A 297 2.29 -2.11 -7.14
N ASN A 298 1.37 -2.62 -6.32
CA ASN A 298 -0.06 -2.34 -6.44
C ASN A 298 -0.69 -2.15 -5.05
N ALA A 299 -0.85 -0.89 -4.65
CA ALA A 299 -1.50 -0.53 -3.40
C ALA A 299 -3.00 -0.84 -3.40
N ASP A 300 -3.68 -0.87 -4.56
CA ASP A 300 -5.11 -1.24 -4.61
C ASP A 300 -5.33 -2.70 -4.18
N LEU A 301 -4.32 -3.55 -4.34
CA LEU A 301 -4.30 -4.96 -3.93
C LEU A 301 -3.51 -5.20 -2.65
N ASP A 302 -2.81 -4.17 -2.15
CA ASP A 302 -1.78 -4.25 -1.11
C ASP A 302 -0.68 -5.30 -1.41
N GLU A 303 -0.32 -5.45 -2.69
CA GLU A 303 0.59 -6.49 -3.17
C GLU A 303 1.77 -5.92 -3.96
N ALA A 304 2.94 -6.52 -3.79
CA ALA A 304 4.11 -6.29 -4.65
C ALA A 304 4.80 -7.60 -5.03
N VAL A 305 5.40 -7.65 -6.23
CA VAL A 305 6.15 -8.81 -6.71
C VAL A 305 7.44 -8.35 -7.38
N GLY A 306 8.57 -8.87 -6.91
CA GLY A 306 9.86 -8.79 -7.59
C GLY A 306 10.03 -9.99 -8.52
N VAL A 307 10.05 -9.79 -9.83
CA VAL A 307 10.12 -10.86 -10.84
C VAL A 307 11.29 -10.69 -11.81
N LEU A 308 12.03 -11.77 -12.04
CA LEU A 308 13.12 -11.85 -13.01
C LEU A 308 12.58 -12.09 -14.41
N SER A 309 12.80 -11.16 -15.33
CA SER A 309 12.21 -11.22 -16.68
C SER A 309 13.03 -10.48 -17.73
N ALA A 310 12.74 -10.73 -19.00
CA ALA A 310 13.44 -10.06 -20.09
C ALA A 310 13.36 -8.53 -19.95
N PRO A 311 14.42 -7.79 -20.32
CA PRO A 311 14.40 -6.33 -20.31
C PRO A 311 13.28 -5.82 -21.20
N THR A 312 12.61 -4.75 -20.78
CA THR A 312 11.58 -4.14 -21.61
C THR A 312 12.28 -3.35 -22.74
N ALA A 313 11.99 -3.67 -24.01
CA ALA A 313 12.46 -2.86 -25.14
C ALA A 313 11.72 -1.51 -25.15
N VAL A 314 12.29 -0.52 -24.45
CA VAL A 314 11.89 0.91 -24.38
C VAL A 314 10.51 1.17 -23.70
N PRO A 315 10.43 2.13 -22.75
CA PRO A 315 9.16 2.59 -22.24
C PRO A 315 8.48 3.43 -23.33
N ALA A 316 7.48 2.87 -24.02
CA ALA A 316 6.48 3.73 -24.63
C ALA A 316 5.85 4.51 -23.46
N ALA A 317 6.16 5.80 -23.38
CA ALA A 317 5.37 6.74 -22.63
C ALA A 317 3.92 6.56 -23.12
N VAL A 318 3.13 5.82 -22.36
CA VAL A 318 1.69 5.98 -22.43
C VAL A 318 1.49 7.46 -22.13
N PRO A 319 0.93 8.26 -23.05
CA PRO A 319 0.78 9.68 -22.81
C PRO A 319 0.04 9.86 -21.49
N PRO A 320 0.45 10.80 -20.63
CA PRO A 320 -0.25 11.04 -19.38
C PRO A 320 -1.70 11.35 -19.73
N ARG A 321 -2.61 10.40 -19.45
CA ARG A 321 -4.03 10.70 -19.48
C ARG A 321 -4.25 11.76 -18.40
N PRO A 322 -4.95 12.87 -18.69
CA PRO A 322 -5.29 13.83 -17.66
C PRO A 322 -6.16 13.13 -16.61
N THR A 323 -5.56 12.76 -15.48
CA THR A 323 -6.27 12.21 -14.33
C THR A 323 -7.02 13.34 -13.64
N ARG A 324 -8.27 13.57 -14.05
CA ARG A 324 -9.23 14.44 -13.34
C ARG A 324 -10.00 13.70 -12.24
N THR A 325 -9.41 12.67 -11.63
CA THR A 325 -10.04 11.98 -10.51
C THR A 325 -8.97 11.29 -9.67
N PRO A 326 -8.88 11.52 -8.36
CA PRO A 326 -8.00 10.74 -7.51
C PRO A 326 -8.32 9.24 -7.62
N PRO A 327 -7.33 8.35 -7.56
CA PRO A 327 -7.60 6.93 -7.35
C PRO A 327 -8.41 6.78 -6.05
N ALA A 328 -9.56 6.12 -6.16
CA ALA A 328 -10.35 5.73 -5.01
C ALA A 328 -9.52 4.73 -4.17
N SER A 329 -9.63 4.84 -2.85
CA SER A 329 -8.88 4.05 -1.86
C SER A 329 -8.88 2.53 -2.11
N VAL A 330 -7.84 1.91 -1.56
CA VAL A 330 -7.34 0.51 -1.50
C VAL A 330 -8.36 -0.64 -1.32
N SER A 331 -9.67 -0.42 -1.33
CA SER A 331 -10.64 -1.52 -1.07
C SER A 331 -11.96 -1.48 -1.84
N ASP A 332 -12.04 -0.66 -2.90
CA ASP A 332 -13.33 -0.32 -3.52
C ASP A 332 -13.63 -1.07 -4.83
N HIS A 333 -13.23 -2.34 -4.96
CA HIS A 333 -13.50 -3.16 -6.16
C HIS A 333 -15.00 -3.24 -6.49
N TRP A 334 -15.85 -3.40 -5.47
CA TRP A 334 -17.30 -3.37 -5.62
C TRP A 334 -17.81 -1.97 -5.96
N ARG A 335 -17.24 -0.89 -5.39
CA ARG A 335 -17.68 0.48 -5.72
C ARG A 335 -17.32 0.86 -7.15
N TRP A 336 -16.16 0.43 -7.64
CA TRP A 336 -15.80 0.63 -9.04
C TRP A 336 -16.79 -0.10 -9.96
N ARG A 337 -17.04 -1.39 -9.70
CA ARG A 337 -18.03 -2.19 -10.44
C ARG A 337 -19.43 -1.56 -10.41
N LEU A 338 -19.87 -1.08 -9.25
CA LEU A 338 -21.14 -0.35 -9.08
C LEU A 338 -21.16 0.93 -9.92
N ARG A 339 -20.11 1.76 -9.88
CA ARG A 339 -20.02 2.97 -10.72
C ARG A 339 -20.05 2.64 -12.20
N MET A 340 -19.41 1.55 -12.63
CA MET A 340 -19.46 1.11 -14.03
C MET A 340 -20.85 0.63 -14.42
N ALA A 341 -21.56 -0.08 -13.54
CA ALA A 341 -22.96 -0.46 -13.73
C ALA A 341 -23.88 0.77 -13.86
N GLU A 342 -23.72 1.76 -12.98
CA GLU A 342 -24.45 3.03 -13.01
C GLU A 342 -24.13 3.82 -14.30
N GLN A 343 -22.88 3.79 -14.77
CA GLN A 343 -22.48 4.42 -16.03
C GLN A 343 -23.10 3.73 -17.25
N ILE A 344 -23.14 2.39 -17.27
CA ILE A 344 -23.85 1.61 -18.30
C ILE A 344 -25.31 2.03 -18.30
N ALA A 345 -25.99 2.02 -17.14
CA ALA A 345 -27.39 2.41 -17.00
C ALA A 345 -27.66 3.86 -17.50
N ALA A 346 -26.79 4.80 -17.12
CA ALA A 346 -26.94 6.22 -17.48
C ALA A 346 -26.68 6.50 -18.97
N THR A 347 -25.94 5.63 -19.67
CA THR A 347 -25.62 5.78 -21.10
C THR A 347 -26.49 4.92 -22.00
N LEU A 348 -27.13 3.88 -21.44
CA LEU A 348 -28.10 3.02 -22.12
C LEU A 348 -29.30 3.86 -22.56
N ASP A 349 -29.69 3.70 -23.82
CA ASP A 349 -30.87 4.34 -24.40
C ASP A 349 -32.06 3.35 -24.38
N PRO A 350 -33.05 3.53 -23.48
CA PRO A 350 -34.11 2.55 -23.24
C PRO A 350 -34.95 2.29 -24.47
N ASP A 351 -35.33 3.35 -25.19
CA ASP A 351 -36.20 3.29 -26.37
C ASP A 351 -35.49 2.61 -27.54
N ARG A 352 -34.20 2.95 -27.74
CA ARG A 352 -33.39 2.33 -28.79
C ARG A 352 -33.25 0.83 -28.57
N PHE A 353 -32.95 0.42 -27.33
CA PHE A 353 -32.60 -0.97 -27.03
C PHE A 353 -33.78 -1.81 -26.52
N GLY A 354 -34.97 -1.25 -26.34
CA GLY A 354 -36.15 -1.96 -25.84
C GLY A 354 -35.98 -2.48 -24.40
N VAL A 355 -35.29 -1.70 -23.56
CA VAL A 355 -35.02 -2.02 -22.15
C VAL A 355 -35.96 -1.21 -21.28
N GLU A 356 -36.76 -1.88 -20.46
CA GLU A 356 -37.67 -1.23 -19.52
C GLU A 356 -36.93 -0.83 -18.23
N ALA A 357 -36.12 -1.76 -17.70
CA ALA A 357 -35.39 -1.57 -16.46
C ALA A 357 -34.08 -2.38 -16.44
N LEU A 358 -33.12 -1.88 -15.66
CA LEU A 358 -31.84 -2.54 -15.42
C LEU A 358 -31.63 -2.69 -13.91
N TYR A 359 -31.21 -3.88 -13.49
CA TYR A 359 -30.95 -4.17 -12.08
C TYR A 359 -29.56 -4.76 -11.89
N LEU A 360 -28.95 -4.42 -10.76
CA LEU A 360 -27.68 -4.97 -10.30
C LEU A 360 -27.94 -6.05 -9.24
N ILE A 361 -27.25 -7.19 -9.36
CA ILE A 361 -27.30 -8.28 -8.38
C ILE A 361 -25.88 -8.71 -7.96
N GLY A 362 -25.81 -9.78 -7.17
CA GLY A 362 -24.57 -10.49 -6.90
C GLY A 362 -23.61 -9.78 -5.96
N SER A 363 -22.32 -10.11 -6.11
CA SER A 363 -21.25 -9.68 -5.19
C SER A 363 -21.05 -8.16 -5.17
N THR A 364 -21.30 -7.49 -6.30
CA THR A 364 -21.19 -6.02 -6.40
C THR A 364 -22.30 -5.33 -5.59
N LYS A 365 -23.55 -5.82 -5.68
CA LYS A 365 -24.67 -5.27 -4.89
C LYS A 365 -24.49 -5.53 -3.39
N ASN A 366 -23.89 -6.66 -3.02
CA ASN A 366 -23.65 -7.05 -1.63
C ASN A 366 -22.35 -6.47 -1.03
N ALA A 367 -21.62 -5.62 -1.78
CA ALA A 367 -20.35 -5.02 -1.36
C ALA A 367 -19.25 -6.04 -1.01
N THR A 368 -19.29 -7.23 -1.62
CA THR A 368 -18.31 -8.32 -1.43
C THR A 368 -17.51 -8.66 -2.69
N ALA A 369 -17.69 -7.91 -3.79
CA ALA A 369 -16.95 -8.15 -5.02
C ALA A 369 -15.43 -7.92 -4.84
N GLY A 370 -14.65 -8.93 -5.22
CA GLY A 370 -13.20 -8.90 -5.25
C GLY A 370 -12.62 -8.55 -6.63
N PRO A 371 -11.30 -8.59 -6.78
CA PRO A 371 -10.63 -8.20 -8.03
C PRO A 371 -10.96 -9.12 -9.22
N GLY A 372 -11.25 -10.40 -8.95
CA GLY A 372 -11.65 -11.39 -9.95
C GLY A 372 -13.17 -11.51 -10.20
N SER A 373 -14.01 -10.73 -9.50
CA SER A 373 -15.48 -10.84 -9.63
C SER A 373 -15.98 -10.27 -10.96
N ASP A 374 -17.08 -10.83 -11.46
CA ASP A 374 -17.90 -10.31 -12.55
C ASP A 374 -18.85 -9.20 -12.08
N LEU A 375 -19.64 -8.68 -13.02
CA LEU A 375 -20.68 -7.69 -12.82
C LEU A 375 -22.02 -8.25 -13.34
N ASP A 376 -22.84 -8.73 -12.41
CA ASP A 376 -24.14 -9.35 -12.70
C ASP A 376 -25.25 -8.31 -12.93
N LEU A 377 -25.85 -8.30 -14.11
CA LEU A 377 -26.95 -7.42 -14.48
C LEU A 377 -28.20 -8.20 -14.91
N ILE A 378 -29.36 -7.80 -14.39
CA ILE A 378 -30.66 -8.23 -14.92
C ILE A 378 -31.20 -7.15 -15.84
N VAL A 379 -31.53 -7.53 -17.07
CA VAL A 379 -32.13 -6.66 -18.08
C VAL A 379 -33.60 -7.05 -18.24
N HIS A 380 -34.51 -6.18 -17.82
CA HIS A 380 -35.93 -6.31 -18.13
C HIS A 380 -36.17 -5.81 -19.56
N PHE A 381 -36.52 -6.74 -20.44
CA PHE A 381 -36.51 -6.53 -21.89
C PHE A 381 -37.90 -6.68 -22.50
N ARG A 382 -38.35 -5.67 -23.28
CA ARG A 382 -39.62 -5.64 -24.02
C ARG A 382 -39.46 -5.37 -25.52
N GLY A 383 -38.23 -5.24 -26.00
CA GLY A 383 -37.92 -4.90 -27.40
C GLY A 383 -38.10 -6.04 -28.40
N SER A 384 -37.84 -5.72 -29.67
CA SER A 384 -37.81 -6.69 -30.77
C SER A 384 -36.55 -7.58 -30.74
N PRO A 385 -36.54 -8.73 -31.44
CA PRO A 385 -35.34 -9.55 -31.59
C PRO A 385 -34.12 -8.78 -32.13
N GLU A 386 -34.33 -7.83 -33.03
CA GLU A 386 -33.30 -6.96 -33.60
C GLU A 386 -32.72 -6.03 -32.53
N GLN A 387 -33.57 -5.37 -31.74
CA GLN A 387 -33.14 -4.54 -30.60
C GLN A 387 -32.35 -5.37 -29.57
N ARG A 388 -32.76 -6.63 -29.35
CA ARG A 388 -32.06 -7.55 -28.46
C ARG A 388 -30.65 -7.88 -28.95
N ALA A 389 -30.47 -8.04 -30.26
CA ALA A 389 -29.17 -8.30 -30.87
C ALA A 389 -28.25 -7.07 -30.77
N GLU A 390 -28.78 -5.87 -31.06
CA GLU A 390 -28.03 -4.62 -30.92
C GLU A 390 -27.58 -4.37 -29.47
N LEU A 391 -28.48 -4.58 -28.51
CA LEU A 391 -28.17 -4.42 -27.09
C LEU A 391 -27.07 -5.39 -26.64
N ARG A 392 -27.12 -6.64 -27.10
CA ARG A 392 -26.07 -7.63 -26.80
C ARG A 392 -24.71 -7.19 -27.33
N ALA A 393 -24.64 -6.73 -28.59
CA ALA A 393 -23.39 -6.25 -29.16
C ALA A 393 -22.84 -5.02 -28.41
N TRP A 394 -23.72 -4.10 -27.99
CA TRP A 394 -23.33 -2.93 -27.22
C TRP A 394 -22.79 -3.30 -25.83
N LEU A 395 -23.46 -4.20 -25.11
CA LEU A 395 -23.03 -4.69 -23.80
C LEU A 395 -21.78 -5.57 -23.88
N GLU A 396 -21.60 -6.34 -24.96
CA GLU A 396 -20.36 -7.09 -25.21
C GLU A 396 -19.16 -6.15 -25.32
N GLY A 397 -19.31 -5.04 -26.07
CA GLY A 397 -18.28 -4.01 -26.14
C GLY A 397 -17.92 -3.42 -24.77
N TRP A 398 -18.92 -3.15 -23.92
CA TRP A 398 -18.69 -2.75 -22.53
C TRP A 398 -17.97 -3.84 -21.73
N SER A 399 -18.40 -5.08 -21.86
CA SER A 399 -17.85 -6.23 -21.14
C SER A 399 -16.36 -6.43 -21.43
N LEU A 400 -15.96 -6.35 -22.70
CA LEU A 400 -14.57 -6.47 -23.13
C LEU A 400 -13.72 -5.28 -22.66
N CYS A 401 -14.23 -4.04 -22.79
CA CYS A 401 -13.53 -2.85 -22.31
C CYS A 401 -13.31 -2.89 -20.79
N LEU A 402 -14.34 -3.29 -20.04
CA LEU A 402 -14.27 -3.37 -18.58
C LEU A 402 -13.34 -4.49 -18.11
N ALA A 403 -13.27 -5.61 -18.84
CA ALA A 403 -12.31 -6.68 -18.56
C ALA A 403 -10.86 -6.19 -18.71
N GLU A 404 -10.55 -5.44 -19.77
CA GLU A 404 -9.21 -4.86 -19.97
C GLU A 404 -8.89 -3.81 -18.88
N LEU A 405 -9.85 -2.94 -18.53
CA LEU A 405 -9.67 -2.01 -17.42
C LEU A 405 -9.46 -2.71 -16.08
N ASN A 406 -10.17 -3.82 -15.81
CA ASN A 406 -9.97 -4.62 -14.60
C ASN A 406 -8.59 -5.25 -14.58
N TYR A 407 -8.11 -5.78 -15.73
CA TYR A 407 -6.75 -6.29 -15.86
C TYR A 407 -5.72 -5.21 -15.59
N LEU A 408 -5.84 -4.02 -16.19
CA LEU A 408 -4.89 -2.94 -15.96
C LEU A 408 -4.82 -2.48 -14.50
N ARG A 409 -5.93 -2.61 -13.76
CA ARG A 409 -5.98 -2.26 -12.34
C ARG A 409 -5.48 -3.36 -11.42
N THR A 410 -5.76 -4.62 -11.73
CA THR A 410 -5.66 -5.73 -10.77
C THR A 410 -4.79 -6.90 -11.24
N GLY A 411 -4.43 -6.94 -12.52
CA GLY A 411 -3.76 -8.07 -13.17
C GLY A 411 -4.64 -9.30 -13.43
N TYR A 412 -5.92 -9.30 -13.02
CA TYR A 412 -6.84 -10.39 -13.30
C TYR A 412 -7.37 -10.31 -14.74
N ARG A 413 -7.11 -11.37 -15.52
CA ARG A 413 -7.65 -11.51 -16.87
C ARG A 413 -9.01 -12.20 -16.84
N SER A 414 -9.96 -11.69 -17.62
CA SER A 414 -11.25 -12.33 -17.90
C SER A 414 -11.60 -12.15 -19.39
N LEU A 415 -12.48 -13.02 -19.92
CA LEU A 415 -12.97 -12.92 -21.30
C LEU A 415 -14.04 -11.82 -21.48
N GLY A 416 -14.57 -11.32 -20.37
CA GLY A 416 -15.59 -10.30 -20.25
C GLY A 416 -15.82 -10.03 -18.76
N LEU A 417 -16.40 -8.89 -18.42
CA LEU A 417 -16.71 -8.55 -17.03
C LEU A 417 -18.21 -8.58 -16.72
N LEU A 418 -19.08 -8.45 -17.73
CA LEU A 418 -20.53 -8.48 -17.54
C LEU A 418 -21.07 -9.90 -17.62
N ASP A 419 -21.88 -10.28 -16.64
CA ASP A 419 -22.83 -11.41 -16.75
C ASP A 419 -24.25 -10.84 -16.88
N LEU A 420 -25.00 -11.31 -17.88
CA LEU A 420 -26.27 -10.71 -18.31
C LEU A 420 -27.41 -11.72 -18.23
N HIS A 421 -28.44 -11.38 -17.46
CA HIS A 421 -29.67 -12.16 -17.37
C HIS A 421 -30.84 -11.36 -17.94
N PHE A 422 -31.44 -11.84 -19.03
CA PHE A 422 -32.61 -11.22 -19.66
C PHE A 422 -33.90 -11.79 -19.06
N VAL A 423 -34.83 -10.92 -18.66
CA VAL A 423 -36.14 -11.30 -18.13
C VAL A 423 -37.25 -10.55 -18.87
N THR A 424 -38.40 -11.21 -19.01
CA THR A 424 -39.62 -10.67 -19.64
C THR A 424 -40.67 -10.31 -18.59
N ASP A 425 -41.78 -9.70 -19.01
CA ASP A 425 -42.91 -9.41 -18.11
C ASP A 425 -43.47 -10.69 -17.46
N ALA A 426 -43.63 -11.76 -18.24
CA ALA A 426 -44.09 -13.05 -17.75
C ALA A 426 -43.14 -13.61 -16.68
N ASP A 427 -41.82 -13.49 -16.88
CA ASP A 427 -40.84 -13.96 -15.89
C ASP A 427 -40.92 -13.19 -14.56
N ILE A 428 -41.21 -11.89 -14.61
CA ILE A 428 -41.37 -11.04 -13.43
C ILE A 428 -42.68 -11.36 -12.69
N GLU A 429 -43.77 -11.57 -13.43
CA GLU A 429 -45.07 -11.97 -12.86
C GLU A 429 -45.02 -13.36 -12.22
N GLU A 430 -44.37 -14.30 -12.88
CA GLU A 430 -44.22 -15.69 -12.41
C GLU A 430 -43.05 -15.87 -11.42
N GLN A 431 -42.25 -14.82 -11.19
CA GLN A 431 -41.05 -14.84 -10.34
C GLN A 431 -40.09 -15.98 -10.70
N THR A 432 -39.83 -16.19 -11.99
CA THR A 432 -38.99 -17.28 -12.48
C THR A 432 -37.50 -16.90 -12.49
N SER A 433 -36.62 -17.85 -12.17
CA SER A 433 -35.16 -17.69 -12.28
C SER A 433 -34.63 -16.42 -11.58
N TYR A 434 -33.91 -15.55 -12.30
CA TYR A 434 -33.36 -14.29 -11.79
C TYR A 434 -34.43 -13.21 -11.55
N ALA A 435 -35.61 -13.32 -12.17
CA ALA A 435 -36.71 -12.38 -11.94
C ALA A 435 -37.26 -12.46 -10.50
N ALA A 436 -37.10 -13.61 -9.83
CA ALA A 436 -37.39 -13.79 -8.41
C ALA A 436 -36.63 -12.83 -7.48
N LYS A 437 -35.53 -12.23 -7.95
CA LYS A 437 -34.76 -11.23 -7.19
C LYS A 437 -35.37 -9.83 -7.27
N ILE A 438 -36.24 -9.55 -8.24
CA ILE A 438 -36.87 -8.24 -8.41
C ILE A 438 -38.02 -8.12 -7.41
N GLY A 439 -37.84 -7.27 -6.38
CA GLY A 439 -38.83 -7.09 -5.31
C GLY A 439 -38.77 -8.14 -4.20
N ALA A 440 -37.72 -8.98 -4.17
CA ALA A 440 -37.55 -10.01 -3.13
C ALA A 440 -37.39 -9.41 -1.73
N VAL A 441 -37.94 -10.09 -0.71
CA VAL A 441 -37.76 -9.71 0.70
C VAL A 441 -36.32 -9.96 1.17
N THR A 442 -35.68 -11.01 0.64
CA THR A 442 -34.31 -11.40 0.97
C THR A 442 -33.43 -11.33 -0.28
N ASP A 443 -32.37 -10.52 -0.23
CA ASP A 443 -31.46 -10.22 -1.35
C ASP A 443 -32.13 -9.60 -2.61
N PRO A 444 -32.82 -8.44 -2.49
CA PRO A 444 -33.44 -7.78 -3.63
C PRO A 444 -32.41 -7.28 -4.64
N ALA A 445 -32.75 -7.40 -5.92
CA ALA A 445 -32.05 -6.76 -7.01
C ALA A 445 -32.11 -5.23 -6.87
N ARG A 446 -30.98 -4.55 -7.08
CA ARG A 446 -30.91 -3.10 -6.94
C ARG A 446 -31.25 -2.43 -8.28
N PRO A 447 -32.30 -1.60 -8.38
CA PRO A 447 -32.59 -0.88 -9.61
C PRO A 447 -31.50 0.14 -9.92
N LEU A 448 -31.13 0.24 -11.20
CA LEU A 448 -30.21 1.24 -11.72
C LEU A 448 -30.98 2.29 -12.53
N PRO A 449 -30.80 3.59 -12.26
CA PRO A 449 -31.51 4.64 -12.99
C PRO A 449 -31.05 4.70 -14.44
N LEU A 450 -32.00 4.63 -15.37
CA LEU A 450 -31.74 4.71 -16.81
C LEU A 450 -31.70 6.17 -17.28
N LYS A 451 -31.09 6.38 -18.45
CA LYS A 451 -31.08 7.67 -19.13
C LYS A 451 -32.51 8.19 -19.34
N GLY A 452 -32.81 9.37 -18.78
CA GLY A 452 -34.12 10.03 -18.96
C GLY A 452 -35.19 9.69 -17.92
N THR A 453 -34.97 8.71 -17.05
CA THR A 453 -35.89 8.41 -15.93
C THR A 453 -35.49 9.24 -14.70
N GLY A 454 -36.07 10.44 -14.55
CA GLY A 454 -35.99 11.20 -13.31
C GLY A 454 -36.74 10.47 -12.19
N VAL A 455 -36.13 10.34 -11.02
CA VAL A 455 -36.70 9.70 -9.83
C VAL A 455 -38.02 10.37 -9.47
N ALA A 456 -39.15 9.68 -9.68
CA ALA A 456 -40.40 10.01 -9.00
C ALA A 456 -40.25 9.58 -7.54
N SER A 457 -40.02 10.55 -6.65
CA SER A 457 -40.07 10.34 -5.21
C SER A 457 -41.46 9.81 -4.82
N THR A 458 -41.55 8.55 -4.42
CA THR A 458 -42.74 8.01 -3.75
C THR A 458 -42.89 8.65 -2.38
N SER A 459 -43.64 9.76 -2.35
CA SER A 459 -44.31 10.24 -1.14
C SER A 459 -45.35 9.20 -0.75
N SER A 460 -45.08 8.46 0.33
CA SER A 460 -46.08 7.64 0.99
C SER A 460 -47.12 8.55 1.65
N ARG A 461 -48.33 8.57 1.09
CA ARG A 461 -49.56 8.93 1.81
C ARG A 461 -50.08 7.69 2.53
N SER A 462 -49.92 7.68 3.85
CA SER A 462 -50.95 7.36 4.87
C SER A 462 -50.28 7.28 6.23
#